data_AF-A0A087TI84-F1
#
_entry.id   AF-A0A087TI84-F1
#
_cell.length_a   1.000
_cell.length_b   1.000
_cell.length_c   1.000
_cell.angle_alpha   90.00
_cell.angle_beta   90.00
_cell.angle_gamma   90.00
#
_symmetry.space_group_name_H-M   'P 1'
#
loop_
_entity.id
_entity.type
_entity.pdbx_description
1 polymer ?
#
loop_
_entity_poly.entity_id
_entity_poly.type
_entity_poly.pdbx_seq_one_letter_code
_entity_poly.pdbx_strand_id
1 'polypeptide(L)' 'MINHTEERPYSCEVCDKKYKRQSHLRRHILVHKRLCNTCNHFFMWPDEFKEHKAKCGR' A
#
# COMPACT_ATOMS: atom_id res chain seq x y z
N MET A 1 -23.02 -22.78 11.49
CA MET A 1 -21.78 -21.98 11.42
C MET A 1 -21.89 -21.09 10.19
N ILE A 2 -22.28 -19.83 10.35
CA ILE A 2 -22.32 -18.90 9.21
C ILE A 2 -20.87 -18.46 9.03
N ASN A 3 -20.19 -19.14 8.12
CA ASN A 3 -18.81 -18.84 7.79
C ASN A 3 -18.78 -17.39 7.33
N HIS A 4 -18.23 -16.49 8.15
CA HIS A 4 -17.95 -15.12 7.75
C HIS A 4 -16.74 -15.21 6.80
N THR A 5 -16.98 -15.74 5.60
CA THR A 5 -15.98 -15.82 4.54
C THR A 5 -15.82 -14.41 4.00
N GLU A 6 -15.11 -13.57 4.76
CA GLU A 6 -14.48 -12.36 4.25
C GLU A 6 -13.34 -12.73 3.30
N GLU A 7 -13.62 -13.59 2.33
CA GLU A 7 -12.65 -13.91 1.30
C GLU A 7 -12.45 -12.63 0.51
N ARG A 8 -11.24 -12.11 0.68
CA ARG A 8 -10.75 -10.94 -0.01
C ARG A 8 -9.71 -11.47 -0.97
N PRO A 9 -10.14 -11.98 -2.14
CA PRO A 9 -9.25 -12.68 -3.07
C PRO A 9 -8.14 -11.77 -3.63
N TYR A 10 -8.29 -10.46 -3.49
CA TYR A 10 -7.31 -9.48 -3.94
C TYR A 10 -6.44 -9.00 -2.79
N SER A 11 -5.30 -9.65 -2.56
CA SER A 11 -4.26 -9.21 -1.62
C SER A 11 -3.31 -8.21 -2.25
N CYS A 12 -2.84 -7.24 -1.47
CA CYS A 12 -1.69 -6.43 -1.86
C CYS A 12 -0.41 -7.26 -1.70
N GLU A 13 0.51 -7.16 -2.65
CA GLU A 13 1.80 -7.86 -2.59
C GLU A 13 2.85 -7.09 -1.78
N VAL A 14 2.57 -5.81 -1.50
CA VAL A 14 3.46 -4.90 -0.77
C VAL A 14 3.11 -4.85 0.72
N CYS A 15 1.86 -5.16 1.08
CA CYS A 15 1.42 -5.24 2.47
C CYS A 15 0.30 -6.26 2.64
N ASP A 16 0.02 -6.69 3.87
CA ASP A 16 -1.02 -7.69 4.17
C ASP A 16 -2.48 -7.21 4.01
N LYS A 17 -2.72 -6.06 3.36
CA LYS A 17 -4.08 -5.57 3.10
C LYS A 17 -4.75 -6.37 2.00
N LYS A 18 -5.91 -6.94 2.33
CA LYS A 18 -6.76 -7.67 1.39
C LYS A 18 -8.02 -6.87 1.05
N TYR A 19 -8.48 -6.99 -0.20
CA TYR A 19 -9.61 -6.29 -0.77
C TYR A 19 -10.61 -7.27 -1.40
N LYS A 20 -11.90 -6.93 -1.34
CA LYS A 20 -12.99 -7.70 -2.01
C LYS A 20 -13.05 -7.46 -3.52
N ARG A 21 -12.44 -6.38 -4.02
CA ARG A 21 -12.52 -5.95 -5.43
C ARG A 21 -11.15 -5.56 -5.96
N GLN A 22 -10.85 -5.95 -7.20
CA GLN A 22 -9.61 -5.58 -7.89
C GLN A 22 -9.45 -4.05 -8.03
N SER A 23 -10.53 -3.31 -8.30
CA SER A 23 -10.49 -1.84 -8.42
C SER A 23 -10.01 -1.16 -7.14
N HIS A 24 -10.38 -1.70 -5.97
CA HIS A 24 -9.89 -1.18 -4.69
C HIS A 24 -8.42 -1.47 -4.48
N LEU A 25 -7.95 -2.68 -4.84
CA LEU A 25 -6.53 -3.02 -4.83
C LEU A 25 -5.74 -2.09 -5.79
N ARG A 26 -6.23 -1.87 -7.02
CA ARG A 26 -5.58 -0.99 -8.01
C ARG A 26 -5.48 0.47 -7.55
N ARG A 27 -6.49 0.96 -6.82
CA ARG A 27 -6.39 2.29 -6.19
C ARG A 27 -5.42 2.29 -5.02
N HIS A 28 -5.41 1.23 -4.22
CA HIS A 28 -4.53 1.11 -3.07
C HIS A 28 -3.04 1.05 -3.44
N ILE A 29 -2.65 0.34 -4.51
CA ILE A 29 -1.25 0.31 -4.97
C ILE A 29 -0.69 1.69 -5.32
N LEU A 30 -1.54 2.67 -5.63
CA LEU A 30 -1.11 4.06 -5.84
C LEU A 30 -0.63 4.72 -4.54
N VAL A 31 -1.12 4.27 -3.39
CA VAL A 31 -0.65 4.72 -2.07
C VAL A 31 0.78 4.24 -1.83
N HIS A 32 1.11 3.00 -2.22
CA HIS A 32 2.48 2.48 -2.14
C HIS A 32 3.47 3.26 -3.02
N LYS A 33 3.01 3.87 -4.12
CA LYS A 33 3.85 4.77 -4.93
C LYS A 33 4.22 6.07 -4.21
N ARG A 34 3.52 6.42 -3.14
CA ARG A 34 3.72 7.65 -2.34
C ARG A 34 4.12 7.33 -0.89
N LEU A 35 4.53 6.09 -0.62
CA LEU A 35 4.94 5.61 0.69
C LEU A 35 6.40 5.11 0.61
N CYS A 36 7.27 5.45 1.58
CA CYS A 36 8.59 4.78 1.63
C CYS A 36 8.38 3.34 2.08
N ASN A 37 8.74 2.37 1.24
CA ASN A 37 8.59 0.95 1.58
C ASN A 37 9.56 0.50 2.69
N THR A 38 10.56 1.32 3.02
CA THR A 38 11.58 1.03 4.04
C THR A 38 11.16 1.50 5.44
N CYS A 39 10.54 2.68 5.58
CA CYS A 39 10.09 3.23 6.86
C CYS A 39 8.56 3.36 6.98
N ASN A 40 7.82 2.91 5.96
CA ASN A 40 6.36 2.94 5.87
C ASN A 40 5.75 4.35 6.08
N HIS A 41 6.51 5.41 5.80
CA HIS A 41 6.04 6.79 5.92
C HIS A 41 5.28 7.23 4.67
N PHE A 42 4.13 7.86 4.86
CA PHE A 42 3.30 8.39 3.79
C PHE A 42 3.71 9.82 3.44
N PHE A 43 3.84 10.10 2.14
CA PHE A 43 4.17 11.41 1.62
C PHE A 43 2.99 11.94 0.79
N MET A 44 2.56 13.16 1.12
CA MET A 44 1.49 13.84 0.38
C MET A 44 1.97 14.31 -0.99
N TRP A 45 3.21 14.78 -1.07
CA TRP A 45 3.80 15.39 -2.26
C TRP A 45 4.87 14.50 -2.92
N PRO A 46 4.96 14.46 -4.27
CA PRO A 46 5.90 13.60 -4.98
C PRO A 46 7.37 14.01 -4.82
N ASP A 47 7.62 15.31 -4.68
CA ASP A 47 8.92 15.94 -4.43
C ASP A 47 9.49 15.51 -3.08
N GLU A 48 8.73 15.67 -2.00
CA GLU A 48 9.05 15.13 -0.67
C GLU A 48 9.39 13.64 -0.69
N PHE A 49 8.60 12.83 -1.40
CA PHE A 49 8.87 11.39 -1.52
C PHE A 49 10.18 11.10 -2.25
N LYS A 50 10.49 11.84 -3.33
CA LYS A 50 11.74 11.71 -4.09
C LYS A 50 12.95 12.01 -3.21
N GLU A 51 12.91 13.13 -2.48
CA GLU A 51 13.99 13.53 -1.59
C GLU A 51 14.15 12.57 -0.42
N HIS A 52 13.05 12.16 0.17
CA HIS A 52 13.05 11.19 1.26
C HIS A 52 13.62 9.85 0.81
N LYS A 53 13.25 9.32 -0.36
CA LYS A 53 13.78 8.04 -0.87
C LYS A 53 15.31 8.02 -0.98
N ALA A 54 15.95 9.17 -1.24
CA ALA A 54 17.41 9.28 -1.29
C ALA A 54 18.09 9.25 0.10
N LYS A 55 17.33 9.50 1.18
CA LYS A 55 17.81 9.57 2.56
C LYS A 55 17.25 8.42 3.44
N CYS A 56 16.17 7.76 3.01
CA CYS A 56 15.46 6.67 3.70
C CYS A 56 16.37 5.41 3.73
N GLY A 57 16.94 5.08 4.91
CA GLY A 57 17.76 3.86 5.10
C GLY A 57 19.23 4.07 5.49
N ARG A 58 19.64 5.30 5.87
CA ARG A 58 20.79 5.49 6.78
C ARG A 58 20.33 5.50 8.23
#